data_AF-A0A816T814-F1
#
_entry.id   AF-A0A816T814-F1
#
_cell.length_a   1.000
_cell.length_b   1.000
_cell.length_c   1.000
_cell.angle_alpha   90.00
_cell.angle_beta   90.00
_cell.angle_gamma   90.00
#
_symmetry.space_group_name_H-M   'P 1'
#
loop_
_entity.id
_entity.type
_entity.pdbx_description
1 polymer ?
#
loop_
_entity_poly.entity_id
_entity_poly.type
_entity_poly.pdbx_seq_one_letter_code
_entity_poly.pdbx_strand_id
1 'polypeptide(L)'
;MNTNAPFIGKSMVLGGDFRQVLPVVRLANMSQLIAATLKSSEFWSYFKTIHLSKNMRQGLSEEEFSEWLIKLGNGNGELPASENDEIDLPTGCISDGN
;
A
#
# COMPACT_ATOMS: atom_id res chain seq x y z
N MET A 1 -18.19 20.11 -25.63
CA MET A 1 -17.55 19.31 -24.57
C MET A 1 -16.28 20.05 -24.16
N ASN A 2 -16.04 20.25 -22.86
CA ASN A 2 -14.77 20.85 -22.41
C ASN A 2 -13.67 19.78 -22.47
N THR A 3 -12.95 19.72 -23.59
CA THR A 3 -11.88 18.75 -23.85
C THR A 3 -10.64 18.99 -22.98
N ASN A 4 -10.57 20.10 -22.26
CA ASN A 4 -9.44 20.47 -21.42
C ASN A 4 -9.57 19.96 -19.97
N ALA A 5 -10.68 19.31 -19.61
CA ALA A 5 -10.81 18.66 -18.32
C ALA A 5 -10.02 17.33 -18.29
N PRO A 6 -9.38 16.97 -17.16
CA PRO A 6 -8.75 15.66 -17.00
C PRO A 6 -9.70 14.52 -17.38
N PHE A 7 -9.16 13.49 -18.03
CA PHE A 7 -9.92 12.30 -18.47
C PHE A 7 -11.15 12.63 -19.32
N ILE A 8 -11.14 13.76 -20.06
CA ILE A 8 -12.26 14.23 -20.90
C ILE A 8 -13.55 14.41 -20.06
N GLY A 9 -13.40 14.82 -18.81
CA GLY A 9 -14.51 15.00 -17.88
C GLY A 9 -15.17 13.70 -17.39
N LYS A 10 -14.53 12.54 -17.58
CA LYS A 10 -15.01 11.28 -17.00
C LYS A 10 -14.69 11.22 -15.51
N SER A 11 -15.69 10.80 -14.73
CA SER A 11 -15.48 10.45 -13.32
C SER A 11 -14.56 9.23 -13.22
N MET A 12 -13.50 9.35 -12.43
CA MET A 12 -12.51 8.32 -12.21
C MET A 12 -12.49 7.92 -10.73
N VAL A 13 -12.58 6.62 -10.46
CA VAL A 13 -12.43 6.05 -9.12
C VAL A 13 -11.30 5.05 -9.18
N LEU A 14 -10.29 5.26 -8.34
CA LEU A 14 -9.13 4.40 -8.22
C LEU A 14 -9.18 3.73 -6.85
N GLY A 15 -8.83 2.45 -6.81
CA GLY A 15 -8.74 1.67 -5.58
C GLY A 15 -7.39 0.94 -5.54
N GLY A 16 -6.82 0.83 -4.36
CA GLY A 16 -5.54 0.18 -4.14
C GLY A 16 -5.00 0.48 -2.76
N ASP A 17 -3.85 -0.13 -2.44
CA ASP A 17 -3.13 0.10 -1.20
C ASP A 17 -1.67 0.39 -1.53
N PHE A 18 -1.20 1.60 -1.22
CA PHE A 18 0.18 2.03 -1.49
C PHE A 18 1.22 1.39 -0.57
N ARG A 19 0.79 0.62 0.42
CA ARG A 19 1.65 -0.23 1.24
C ARG A 19 1.97 -1.57 0.56
N GLN A 20 1.34 -1.84 -0.59
CA GLN A 20 1.70 -2.95 -1.46
C GLN A 20 2.93 -2.61 -2.32
N VAL A 21 3.36 -3.57 -3.13
CA VAL A 21 4.55 -3.45 -3.97
C VAL A 21 4.46 -2.29 -4.96
N LEU A 22 5.62 -1.68 -5.23
CA LEU A 22 5.76 -0.63 -6.24
C LEU A 22 5.50 -1.15 -7.66
N PRO A 23 5.19 -0.27 -8.63
CA PRO A 23 5.05 -0.66 -10.03
C PRO A 23 6.30 -1.36 -10.55
N VAL A 24 6.13 -2.42 -11.34
CA VAL A 24 7.28 -3.11 -11.94
C VAL A 24 7.80 -2.32 -13.15
N VAL A 25 9.02 -1.78 -13.04
CA VAL A 25 9.71 -1.11 -14.14
C VAL A 25 11.04 -1.82 -14.40
N ARG A 26 11.22 -2.33 -15.62
CA ARG A 26 12.42 -3.12 -15.98
C ARG A 26 13.67 -2.26 -15.90
N LEU A 27 14.69 -2.77 -15.19
CA LEU A 27 16.01 -2.13 -15.05
C LEU A 27 15.95 -0.69 -14.50
N ALA A 28 14.89 -0.36 -13.76
CA ALA A 28 14.72 0.96 -13.18
C ALA A 28 15.57 1.12 -11.91
N ASN A 29 16.14 2.31 -11.75
CA ASN A 29 16.62 2.75 -10.46
C ASN A 29 15.46 3.26 -9.58
N MET A 30 15.76 3.60 -8.32
CA MET A 30 14.76 4.05 -7.34
C MET A 30 13.98 5.30 -7.79
N SER A 31 14.64 6.27 -8.43
CA SER A 31 13.96 7.50 -8.85
C SER A 31 12.99 7.24 -10.01
N GLN A 32 13.37 6.36 -10.95
CA GLN A 32 12.49 5.89 -12.03
C GLN A 32 11.30 5.11 -11.50
N LEU A 33 11.52 4.25 -10.48
CA LEU A 33 10.46 3.49 -9.84
C LEU A 33 9.44 4.39 -9.14
N ILE A 34 9.92 5.38 -8.38
CA ILE A 34 9.08 6.39 -7.70
C ILE A 34 8.33 7.24 -8.74
N ALA A 35 9.01 7.71 -9.78
CA ALA A 35 8.40 8.51 -10.84
C ALA A 35 7.28 7.76 -11.59
N ALA A 36 7.36 6.43 -11.66
CA ALA A 36 6.31 5.58 -12.24
C ALA A 36 5.08 5.40 -11.32
N THR A 37 5.14 5.84 -10.06
CA THR A 37 4.00 5.73 -9.15
C THR A 37 2.90 6.73 -9.48
N LEU A 38 1.65 6.34 -9.19
CA LEU A 38 0.49 7.21 -9.38
C LEU A 38 0.60 8.53 -8.57
N LYS A 39 1.22 8.50 -7.38
CA LYS A 39 1.42 9.68 -6.54
C LYS A 39 2.37 10.71 -7.15
N SER A 40 3.28 10.26 -8.02
CA SER A 40 4.18 11.13 -8.78
C SER A 40 3.57 11.68 -10.07
N SER A 41 2.35 11.27 -10.44
CA SER A 41 1.66 11.78 -11.62
C SER A 41 1.18 13.21 -11.41
N GLU A 42 1.26 14.04 -12.47
CA GLU A 42 0.64 15.37 -12.50
C GLU A 42 -0.87 15.32 -12.21
N PHE A 43 -1.53 14.21 -12.54
CA PHE A 43 -2.95 14.01 -12.30
C PHE A 43 -3.29 13.77 -10.82
N TRP A 44 -2.31 13.47 -9.97
CA TRP A 44 -2.56 13.14 -8.55
C TRP A 44 -3.31 14.27 -7.83
N SER A 45 -2.97 15.52 -8.16
CA SER A 45 -3.61 16.72 -7.61
C SER A 45 -5.12 16.83 -7.87
N TYR A 46 -5.64 16.14 -8.88
CA TYR A 46 -7.08 16.14 -9.20
C TYR A 46 -7.87 15.10 -8.41
N PHE A 47 -7.21 14.14 -7.76
CA PHE A 47 -7.88 13.08 -7.01
C PHE A 47 -8.13 13.50 -5.56
N LYS A 48 -9.33 13.22 -5.06
CA LYS A 48 -9.63 13.26 -3.63
C LYS A 48 -9.28 11.92 -3.00
N THR A 49 -8.46 11.93 -1.96
CA THR A 49 -8.11 10.71 -1.22
C THR A 49 -9.17 10.40 -0.16
N ILE A 50 -9.61 9.14 -0.11
CA ILE A 50 -10.52 8.59 0.91
C ILE A 50 -9.88 7.31 1.44
N HIS A 51 -9.81 7.18 2.76
CA HIS A 51 -9.22 6.00 3.41
C HIS A 51 -10.32 5.10 3.95
N LEU A 52 -10.23 3.81 3.65
CA LEU A 52 -11.07 2.78 4.28
C LEU A 52 -10.36 2.30 5.55
N SER A 53 -11.02 2.38 6.69
CA SER A 53 -10.44 2.02 8.00
C SER A 53 -10.83 0.62 8.48
N LYS A 54 -11.94 0.04 7.96
CA LYS A 54 -12.43 -1.26 8.37
C LYS A 54 -11.93 -2.36 7.42
N ASN A 55 -11.14 -3.29 7.94
CA ASN A 55 -10.75 -4.49 7.20
C ASN A 55 -11.92 -5.50 7.23
N MET A 56 -12.50 -5.77 6.07
CA MET A 56 -13.62 -6.71 5.95
C MET A 56 -13.18 -8.18 5.85
N ARG A 57 -11.87 -8.45 5.71
CA ARG A 57 -11.29 -9.80 5.70
C ARG A 57 -10.85 -10.28 7.07
N GLN A 58 -10.71 -9.36 8.03
CA GLN A 58 -10.29 -9.66 9.39
C GLN A 58 -11.33 -10.56 10.09
N GLY A 59 -10.90 -11.73 10.54
CA GLY A 59 -11.67 -12.59 11.43
C GLY A 59 -11.77 -12.01 12.85
N LEU A 60 -12.77 -12.44 13.62
CA LEU A 60 -13.04 -11.97 14.99
C LEU A 60 -11.85 -12.15 15.96
N SER A 61 -10.91 -13.05 15.65
CA SER A 61 -9.73 -13.36 16.47
C SER A 61 -8.41 -12.95 15.81
N GLU A 62 -8.43 -12.15 14.74
CA GLU A 62 -7.24 -11.78 13.94
C GLU A 62 -6.83 -10.31 14.13
N GLU A 63 -7.26 -9.68 15.22
CA GLU A 63 -7.02 -8.25 15.48
C GLU A 63 -5.55 -7.93 15.68
N GLU A 64 -4.85 -8.74 16.49
CA GLU A 64 -3.41 -8.60 16.70
C GLU A 64 -2.61 -8.74 15.39
N PHE A 65 -2.94 -9.73 14.56
CA PHE A 65 -2.28 -9.91 13.27
C PHE A 65 -2.59 -8.78 12.29
N SER A 66 -3.83 -8.30 12.27
CA SER A 66 -4.23 -7.19 11.41
C SER A 66 -3.50 -5.90 11.78
N GLU A 67 -3.36 -5.61 13.07
CA GLU A 67 -2.57 -4.47 13.55
C GLU A 67 -1.09 -4.61 13.19
N TRP A 68 -0.52 -5.80 13.35
CA TRP A 68 0.85 -6.09 12.94
C TRP A 68 1.07 -5.85 11.44
N LEU A 69 0.16 -6.32 10.58
CA LEU A 69 0.23 -6.08 9.13
C LEU A 69 0.17 -4.58 8.77
N ILE A 70 -0.62 -3.80 9.50
CA ILE A 70 -0.69 -2.35 9.29
C ILE A 70 0.64 -1.68 9.64
N LYS A 71 1.27 -2.06 10.76
CA LYS A 71 2.60 -1.57 11.16
C LYS A 71 3.66 -1.93 10.12
N LEU A 72 3.64 -3.18 9.65
CA LEU A 72 4.53 -3.64 8.57
C LEU A 72 4.37 -2.79 7.31
N GLY A 73 3.13 -2.61 6.85
CA GLY A 73 2.85 -1.87 5.63
C GLY A 73 3.20 -0.39 5.69
N ASN A 74 3.16 0.24 6.88
CA ASN A 74 3.51 1.64 7.04
C ASN A 74 5.03 1.89 6.97
N GLY A 75 5.86 0.87 7.24
CA GLY A 75 7.31 0.93 7.05
C GLY A 75 8.02 2.01 7.87
N ASN A 76 7.40 2.47 8.96
CA ASN A 76 7.83 3.60 9.77
C ASN A 76 8.65 3.19 11.02
N GLY A 77 9.23 1.99 11.02
CA GLY A 77 10.10 1.49 12.09
C GLY A 77 9.39 1.10 13.38
N GLU A 78 8.05 0.98 13.35
CA GLU A 78 7.27 0.52 14.50
C GLU A 78 7.42 -0.98 14.79
N LEU A 79 7.90 -1.75 13.81
CA LEU A 79 8.30 -3.13 14.00
C LEU A 79 9.81 -3.20 14.21
N PRO A 80 10.31 -3.86 15.27
CA PRO A 80 11.73 -4.08 15.43
C PRO A 80 12.22 -4.94 14.25
N ALA A 81 13.21 -4.43 13.53
CA ALA A 81 13.97 -5.22 12.57
C ALA A 81 15.21 -5.80 13.28
N SER A 82 15.59 -7.02 12.93
CA SER A 82 16.85 -7.61 13.36
C SER A 82 18.04 -6.84 12.78
N GLU A 83 19.26 -7.16 13.23
CA GLU A 83 20.49 -6.61 12.64
C GLU A 83 20.64 -6.93 11.13
N ASN A 84 19.85 -7.89 10.61
CA ASN A 84 19.85 -8.33 9.20
C ASN A 84 18.64 -7.81 8.39
N ASP A 85 17.92 -6.77 8.86
CA ASP A 85 16.69 -6.26 8.24
C ASP A 85 15.54 -7.30 8.17
N GLU A 86 15.54 -8.29 9.07
CA GLU A 86 14.47 -9.29 9.17
C GLU A 86 13.41 -8.83 10.17
N ILE A 87 12.16 -9.24 9.96
CA ILE A 87 11.04 -8.90 10.84
C ILE A 87 10.45 -10.21 11.37
N ASP A 88 10.28 -10.30 12.68
CA ASP A 88 9.64 -11.43 13.32
C ASP A 88 8.14 -11.46 13.03
N LEU A 89 7.65 -12.64 12.63
CA LEU A 89 6.22 -12.89 12.49
C LEU A 89 5.58 -13.05 13.89
N PRO A 90 4.33 -12.57 14.08
CA PRO A 90 3.61 -12.85 15.32
C PRO A 90 3.47 -14.35 15.52
N THR A 91 3.74 -14.83 16.73
CA THR A 91 3.75 -16.27 17.06
C THR A 91 2.40 -16.94 16.77
N GLY A 92 1.28 -16.23 16.94
CA GLY A 92 -0.06 -16.73 16.61
C GLY A 92 -0.35 -16.88 15.11
N CYS A 93 0.58 -16.49 14.24
CA CYS A 93 0.44 -16.54 12.78
C CYS A 93 1.34 -17.60 12.12
N ILE A 94 2.19 -18.25 12.91
CA ILE A 94 3.01 -19.36 12.44
C ILE A 94 2.11 -20.60 12.39
N SER A 95 1.93 -21.16 11.20
CA SER A 95 1.26 -22.45 11.03
C SER A 95 2.29 -23.57 11.12
N ASP A 96 2.04 -24.54 11.99
CA ASP A 96 2.92 -25.69 12.17
C ASP A 96 2.82 -26.72 11.02
N GLY A 97 1.94 -26.45 10.05
CA GLY A 97 1.52 -27.44 9.05
C GLY A 97 0.66 -28.54 9.69
N ASN A 98 -0.38 -28.98 8.99
CA ASN A 98 -1.05 -30.25 9.29
C ASN A 98 -0.41 -31.38 8.50
#